data_AF-A0A2I8VH11-F1
#
_entry.id   AF-A0A2I8VH11-F1
#
_cell.length_a   1.000
_cell.length_b   1.000
_cell.length_c   1.000
_cell.angle_alpha   90.00
_cell.angle_beta   90.00
_cell.angle_gamma   90.00
#
_symmetry.space_group_name_H-M   'P 1'
#
loop_
_entity.id
_entity.type
_entity.pdbx_description
1 polymer ?
#
loop_
_entity_poly.entity_id
_entity_poly.type
_entity_poly.pdbx_seq_one_letter_code
_entity_poly.pdbx_strand_id
1 'polypeptide(L)'
;MWNGLTVSELSEYLAGEIPQSTLYSDMNELEEIGAVWVESDGQPTGYRARFFQAEAENIDKVGESGLVGPQIIGLIGEAFTDDAVQKFVETYGHSMLNDALQVYIGSLLGDLNRSFVEMFPEVETDDLEAIVPAIERILLEMSRDPRWGIDYRDSLSTPDVVEE
;
A
#
# COMPACT_ATOMS: atom_id res chain seq x y z
N MET A 1 -4.80 -8.89 18.34
CA MET A 1 -4.32 -7.62 17.77
C MET A 1 -2.80 -7.65 17.83
N TRP A 2 -2.14 -7.35 16.72
CA TRP A 2 -0.69 -7.18 16.69
C TRP A 2 -0.35 -5.78 17.21
N ASN A 3 0.67 -5.65 18.06
CA ASN A 3 0.96 -4.41 18.79
C ASN A 3 2.06 -3.56 18.14
N GLY A 4 2.40 -3.83 16.87
CA GLY A 4 3.58 -3.26 16.23
C GLY A 4 4.87 -4.03 16.55
N LEU A 5 5.94 -3.64 15.89
CA LEU A 5 7.29 -4.15 16.09
C LEU A 5 8.07 -3.18 16.99
N THR A 6 8.65 -3.69 18.06
CA THR A 6 9.36 -2.88 19.05
C THR A 6 10.82 -2.66 18.64
N VAL A 7 11.47 -1.62 19.17
CA VAL A 7 12.91 -1.40 18.92
C VAL A 7 13.78 -2.58 19.37
N SER A 8 13.37 -3.30 20.42
CA SER A 8 14.08 -4.50 20.85
C SER A 8 13.97 -5.63 19.83
N GLU A 9 12.77 -5.88 19.28
CA GLU A 9 12.58 -6.87 18.21
C GLU A 9 13.32 -6.45 16.92
N LEU A 10 13.27 -5.18 16.54
CA LEU A 10 14.02 -4.62 15.41
C LEU A 10 15.54 -4.84 15.59
N SER A 11 16.05 -4.58 16.80
CA SER A 11 17.45 -4.81 17.14
C SER A 11 17.84 -6.28 17.01
N GLU A 12 16.95 -7.21 17.36
CA GLU A 12 17.18 -8.66 17.17
C GLU A 12 17.23 -9.03 15.69
N TYR A 13 16.32 -8.49 14.87
CA TYR A 13 16.31 -8.70 13.42
C TYR A 13 17.58 -8.16 12.74
N LEU A 14 18.11 -7.05 13.25
CA LEU A 14 19.34 -6.42 12.76
C LEU A 14 20.60 -6.99 13.43
N ALA A 15 20.51 -8.17 14.07
CA ALA A 15 21.60 -8.86 14.74
C ALA A 15 22.36 -8.01 15.78
N GLY A 16 21.71 -6.99 16.34
CA GLY A 16 22.29 -6.06 17.30
C GLY A 16 23.41 -5.17 16.74
N GLU A 17 23.53 -5.05 15.42
CA GLU A 17 24.58 -4.25 14.77
C GLU A 17 24.39 -2.74 15.00
N ILE A 18 23.14 -2.32 15.21
CA ILE A 18 22.77 -0.92 15.45
C ILE A 18 22.41 -0.73 16.93
N PRO A 19 23.02 0.25 17.63
CA PRO A 19 22.65 0.56 19.01
C PRO A 19 21.16 0.90 19.13
N GLN A 20 20.48 0.40 20.17
CA GLN A 20 19.07 0.69 20.39
C GLN A 20 18.78 2.20 20.48
N SER A 21 19.70 3.00 21.02
CA SER A 21 19.55 4.47 21.05
C SER A 21 19.47 5.09 19.66
N THR A 22 20.23 4.53 18.69
CA THR A 22 20.18 4.96 17.29
C THR A 22 18.85 4.52 16.67
N LEU A 23 18.44 3.27 16.88
CA LEU A 23 17.14 2.79 16.41
C LEU A 23 15.98 3.64 16.95
N TYR A 24 15.98 4.02 18.23
CA TYR A 24 14.95 4.93 18.76
C TYR A 24 14.98 6.31 18.09
N SER A 25 16.17 6.86 17.83
CA SER A 25 16.31 8.13 17.11
C SER A 25 15.75 8.03 15.70
N ASP A 26 16.12 6.98 14.98
CA ASP A 26 15.71 6.75 13.59
C ASP A 26 14.19 6.50 13.52
N MET A 27 13.62 5.75 14.48
CA MET A 27 12.17 5.53 14.53
C MET A 27 11.38 6.82 14.79
N ASN A 28 11.90 7.74 15.62
CA ASN A 28 11.27 9.04 15.81
C ASN A 28 11.33 9.90 14.54
N GLU A 29 12.45 9.87 13.82
CA GLU A 29 12.58 10.56 12.53
C GLU A 29 11.62 9.96 11.49
N LEU A 30 11.53 8.64 11.44
CA LEU A 30 10.58 7.93 10.57
C LEU A 30 9.13 8.24 10.95
N GLU A 31 8.82 8.40 12.24
CA GLU A 31 7.49 8.80 12.70
C GLU A 31 7.18 10.24 12.28
N GLU A 32 8.14 11.17 12.45
CA GLU A 32 8.01 12.58 12.08
C GLU A 32 7.74 12.77 10.58
N ILE A 33 8.40 11.98 9.71
CA ILE A 33 8.15 12.02 8.26
C ILE A 33 6.92 11.21 7.85
N GLY A 34 6.23 10.58 8.79
CA GLY A 34 5.04 9.77 8.56
C GLY A 34 5.33 8.40 7.95
N ALA A 35 6.57 7.92 7.95
CA ALA A 35 6.96 6.61 7.43
C ALA A 35 6.60 5.44 8.36
N VAL A 36 6.36 5.72 9.65
CA VAL A 36 5.93 4.73 10.64
C VAL A 36 4.86 5.34 11.55
N TRP A 37 4.00 4.52 12.11
CA TRP A 37 3.04 4.91 13.15
C TRP A 37 3.33 4.19 14.46
N VAL A 38 2.96 4.83 15.56
CA VAL A 38 2.93 4.18 16.87
C VAL A 38 1.64 3.35 16.95
N GLU A 39 1.78 2.03 16.91
CA GLU A 39 0.66 1.08 17.00
C GLU A 39 0.32 0.78 18.47
N SER A 40 1.31 0.89 19.38
CA SER A 40 1.08 0.81 20.81
C SER A 40 2.00 1.73 21.63
N ASP A 41 1.40 2.57 22.46
CA ASP A 41 2.08 3.51 23.38
C ASP A 41 2.65 2.81 24.64
N GLY A 42 2.77 1.48 24.60
CA GLY A 42 3.26 0.67 25.71
C GLY A 42 4.76 0.84 25.97
N GLN A 43 5.26 0.14 26.99
CA GLN A 43 6.70 -0.06 27.19
C GLN A 43 7.01 -1.55 27.02
N PRO A 44 7.67 -1.97 25.93
CA PRO A 44 8.23 -1.14 24.84
C PRO A 44 7.16 -0.61 23.85
N THR A 45 7.44 0.55 23.24
CA THR A 45 6.61 1.15 22.18
C THR A 45 6.65 0.25 20.95
N GLY A 46 5.49 -0.03 20.36
CA GLY A 46 5.37 -0.80 19.14
C GLY A 46 5.13 0.10 17.93
N TYR A 47 5.93 -0.12 16.88
CA TYR A 47 5.88 0.67 15.66
C TYR A 47 5.36 -0.16 14.50
N ARG A 48 4.60 0.48 13.62
CA ARG A 48 4.13 -0.11 12.38
C ARG A 48 4.72 0.66 11.22
N ALA A 49 5.37 -0.05 10.31
CA ALA A 49 5.76 0.55 9.04
C ALA A 49 4.51 1.02 8.32
N ARG A 50 4.50 2.29 7.98
CA ARG A 50 3.63 2.78 6.94
C ARG A 50 4.36 2.48 5.65
N PHE A 51 3.82 1.58 4.84
CA PHE A 51 4.31 1.52 3.46
C PHE A 51 4.21 2.94 2.92
N PHE A 52 5.29 3.48 2.36
CA PHE A 52 5.33 4.74 1.61
C PHE A 52 4.43 4.62 0.36
N GLN A 53 3.15 4.33 0.54
CA GLN A 53 2.12 4.90 -0.29
C GLN A 53 2.04 6.33 0.21
N ALA A 54 2.58 7.23 -0.60
CA ALA A 54 2.55 8.64 -0.32
C ALA A 54 1.10 9.04 -0.05
N GLU A 55 0.73 9.24 1.23
CA GLU A 55 -0.37 10.17 1.49
C GLU A 55 0.04 11.47 0.82
N ALA A 56 -0.93 12.09 0.18
CA ALA A 56 -0.77 13.24 -0.70
C ALA A 56 0.08 14.39 -0.12
N GLU A 57 0.31 14.44 1.20
CA GLU A 57 1.13 15.45 1.86
C GLU A 57 2.65 15.33 1.62
N ASN A 58 3.17 14.16 1.25
CA ASN A 58 4.61 13.96 0.98
C ASN A 58 4.95 13.85 -0.52
N ILE A 59 3.95 13.87 -1.41
CA ILE A 59 4.14 13.82 -2.88
C ILE A 59 4.94 15.03 -3.37
N ASP A 60 4.79 16.20 -2.75
CA ASP A 60 5.51 17.42 -3.14
C ASP A 60 7.04 17.36 -2.90
N LYS A 61 7.52 16.41 -2.07
CA LYS A 61 8.94 16.33 -1.69
C LYS A 61 9.71 15.25 -2.44
N VAL A 62 9.03 14.28 -3.05
CA VAL A 62 9.66 13.20 -3.82
C VAL A 62 9.43 13.54 -5.28
N GLY A 63 10.47 13.97 -5.99
CA GLY A 63 10.38 14.27 -7.42
C GLY A 63 9.79 13.11 -8.23
N GLU A 64 9.36 13.41 -9.47
CA GLU A 64 8.57 12.64 -10.46
C GLU A 64 8.75 11.10 -10.57
N SER A 65 9.70 10.49 -9.86
CA SER A 65 9.80 9.06 -9.67
C SER A 65 8.88 8.58 -8.54
N GLY A 66 7.64 8.21 -8.88
CA GLY A 66 6.77 7.44 -7.99
C GLY A 66 7.48 6.15 -7.54
N LEU A 67 7.49 5.89 -6.24
CA LEU A 67 8.07 4.67 -5.68
C LEU A 67 7.22 3.46 -6.11
N VAL A 68 7.87 2.47 -6.73
CA VAL A 68 7.25 1.20 -7.14
C VAL A 68 7.02 0.36 -5.88
N GLY A 69 5.79 0.39 -5.36
CA GLY A 69 5.36 -0.43 -4.24
C GLY A 69 5.09 -1.89 -4.61
N PRO A 70 5.07 -2.81 -3.64
CA PRO A 70 4.78 -4.22 -3.89
C PRO A 70 3.39 -4.45 -4.52
N GLN A 71 2.42 -3.57 -4.27
CA GLN A 71 1.10 -3.61 -4.88
C GLN A 71 1.18 -3.44 -6.41
N ILE A 72 1.96 -2.48 -6.91
CA ILE A 72 2.09 -2.28 -8.36
C ILE A 72 2.93 -3.38 -9.01
N ILE A 73 3.90 -3.98 -8.29
CA ILE A 73 4.62 -5.16 -8.78
C ILE A 73 3.66 -6.34 -8.96
N GLY A 74 2.82 -6.60 -7.95
CA GLY A 74 1.79 -7.65 -8.02
C GLY A 74 0.81 -7.41 -9.16
N LEU A 75 0.32 -6.16 -9.29
CA LEU A 75 -0.64 -5.78 -10.33
C LEU A 75 -0.05 -5.86 -11.74
N ILE A 76 1.21 -5.48 -11.94
CA ILE A 76 1.92 -5.69 -13.21
C ILE A 76 2.09 -7.19 -13.50
N GLY A 77 2.33 -8.00 -12.47
CA GLY A 77 2.37 -9.46 -12.59
C GLY A 77 1.03 -10.05 -13.07
N GLU A 78 -0.09 -9.50 -12.60
CA GLU A 78 -1.43 -9.91 -13.04
C GLU A 78 -1.71 -9.61 -14.52
N ALA A 79 -0.99 -8.68 -15.15
CA ALA A 79 -1.13 -8.44 -16.59
C ALA A 79 -0.77 -9.68 -17.45
N PHE A 80 -0.13 -10.72 -16.88
CA PHE A 80 0.14 -11.99 -17.58
C PHE A 80 -1.03 -12.99 -17.49
N THR A 81 -1.97 -12.77 -16.56
CA THR A 81 -3.07 -13.69 -16.23
C THR A 81 -4.44 -13.05 -16.34
N ASP A 82 -4.51 -11.73 -16.39
CA ASP A 82 -5.73 -10.93 -16.46
C ASP A 82 -5.72 -10.02 -17.70
N ASP A 83 -6.53 -10.39 -18.70
CA ASP A 83 -6.65 -9.68 -19.98
C ASP A 83 -7.07 -8.22 -19.81
N ALA A 84 -7.83 -7.88 -18.75
CA ALA A 84 -8.25 -6.51 -18.50
C ALA A 84 -7.06 -5.64 -18.07
N VAL A 85 -6.23 -6.15 -17.17
CA VAL A 85 -5.01 -5.47 -16.73
C VAL A 85 -4.03 -5.32 -17.89
N GLN A 86 -3.86 -6.38 -18.69
CA GLN A 86 -3.01 -6.32 -19.89
C GLN A 86 -3.48 -5.24 -20.85
N LYS A 87 -4.77 -5.24 -21.21
CA LYS A 87 -5.37 -4.25 -22.10
C LYS A 87 -5.20 -2.83 -21.55
N PHE A 88 -5.39 -2.65 -20.25
CA PHE A 88 -5.21 -1.36 -19.59
C PHE A 88 -3.76 -0.85 -19.72
N VAL A 89 -2.77 -1.70 -19.46
CA VAL A 89 -1.35 -1.36 -19.60
C VAL A 89 -0.98 -1.06 -21.05
N GLU A 90 -1.49 -1.82 -22.01
CA GLU A 90 -1.22 -1.60 -23.44
C GLU A 90 -1.82 -0.26 -23.92
N THR A 91 -2.96 0.14 -23.37
CA THR A 91 -3.70 1.34 -23.79
C THR A 91 -3.19 2.60 -23.10
N TYR A 92 -3.01 2.55 -21.78
CA TYR A 92 -2.75 3.73 -20.93
C TYR A 92 -1.35 3.73 -20.29
N GLY A 93 -0.65 2.59 -20.31
CA GLY A 93 0.69 2.45 -19.76
C GLY A 93 0.74 2.17 -18.25
N HIS A 94 1.95 1.82 -17.79
CA HIS A 94 2.21 1.46 -16.39
C HIS A 94 2.00 2.61 -15.39
N SER A 95 2.22 3.86 -15.83
CA SER A 95 2.00 5.03 -14.97
C SER A 95 0.53 5.16 -14.61
N MET A 96 -0.36 5.08 -15.60
CA MET A 96 -1.80 5.17 -15.37
C MET A 96 -2.30 4.01 -14.52
N LEU A 97 -1.75 2.80 -14.70
CA LEU A 97 -2.08 1.65 -13.85
C LEU A 97 -1.69 1.91 -12.39
N ASN A 98 -0.51 2.49 -12.16
CA ASN A 98 -0.09 2.85 -10.81
C ASN A 98 -0.98 3.95 -10.21
N ASP A 99 -1.33 4.97 -10.98
CA ASP A 99 -2.21 6.04 -10.53
C ASP A 99 -3.60 5.49 -10.16
N ALA A 100 -4.17 4.63 -11.02
CA ALA A 100 -5.43 3.93 -10.74
C ALA A 100 -5.36 3.12 -9.44
N LEU A 101 -4.28 2.37 -9.23
CA LEU A 101 -4.06 1.65 -7.97
C LEU A 101 -4.03 2.58 -6.75
N GLN A 102 -3.26 3.67 -6.78
CA GLN A 102 -3.15 4.59 -5.65
C GLN A 102 -4.48 5.28 -5.33
N VAL A 103 -5.21 5.72 -6.36
CA VAL A 103 -6.54 6.33 -6.19
C VAL A 103 -7.54 5.31 -5.67
N TYR A 104 -7.50 4.05 -6.14
CA TYR A 104 -8.38 3.01 -5.61
C TYR A 104 -8.14 2.79 -4.11
N ILE A 105 -6.88 2.72 -3.69
CA ILE A 105 -6.52 2.60 -2.27
C ILE A 105 -7.02 3.81 -1.47
N GLY A 106 -6.78 5.04 -1.95
CA GLY A 106 -7.29 6.25 -1.30
C GLY A 106 -8.83 6.24 -1.18
N SER A 107 -9.52 5.68 -2.18
CA SER A 107 -10.97 5.50 -2.14
C SER A 107 -11.40 4.53 -1.04
N LEU A 108 -10.70 3.42 -0.87
CA LEU A 108 -10.99 2.43 0.18
C LEU A 108 -10.77 3.00 1.59
N LEU A 109 -9.74 3.83 1.76
CA LEU A 109 -9.41 4.47 3.03
C LEU A 109 -10.34 5.64 3.37
N GLY A 110 -11.19 6.07 2.42
CA GLY A 110 -12.11 7.20 2.61
C GLY A 110 -11.43 8.57 2.48
N ASP A 111 -10.22 8.60 1.90
CA ASP A 111 -9.39 9.81 1.79
C ASP A 111 -9.75 10.66 0.56
N LEU A 112 -10.66 10.18 -0.30
CA LEU A 112 -11.03 10.85 -1.53
C LEU A 112 -12.37 11.60 -1.41
N ASN A 113 -12.35 12.84 -1.88
CA ASN A 113 -13.53 13.71 -2.00
C ASN A 113 -14.26 13.55 -3.35
N ARG A 114 -13.78 12.66 -4.22
CA ARG A 114 -14.30 12.39 -5.57
C ARG A 114 -14.32 10.89 -5.82
N SER A 115 -15.20 10.44 -6.70
CA SER A 115 -15.26 9.04 -7.06
C SER A 115 -14.03 8.60 -7.87
N PHE A 116 -13.71 7.31 -7.80
CA PHE A 116 -12.58 6.70 -8.52
C PHE A 116 -12.58 7.07 -10.02
N VAL A 117 -13.73 6.95 -10.69
CA VAL A 117 -13.88 7.25 -12.12
C VAL A 117 -13.71 8.75 -12.42
N GLU A 118 -14.20 9.64 -11.55
CA GLU A 118 -14.07 11.10 -11.74
C GLU A 118 -12.62 11.60 -11.69
N MET A 119 -11.70 10.80 -11.14
CA MET A 119 -10.29 11.14 -11.05
C MET A 119 -9.50 10.79 -12.31
N PHE A 120 -10.11 10.10 -13.28
CA PHE A 120 -9.47 9.66 -14.53
C PHE A 120 -10.33 10.01 -15.75
N PRO A 121 -10.54 11.30 -16.07
CA PRO A 121 -11.38 11.71 -17.20
C PRO A 121 -10.84 11.28 -18.58
N GLU A 122 -9.57 10.93 -18.67
CA GLU A 122 -8.89 10.45 -19.88
C GLU A 122 -8.94 8.93 -20.08
N VAL A 123 -9.49 8.19 -19.12
CA VAL A 123 -9.59 6.73 -19.17
C VAL A 123 -11.06 6.34 -19.30
N GLU A 124 -11.37 5.42 -20.21
CA GLU A 124 -12.73 4.92 -20.37
C GLU A 124 -13.19 4.23 -19.09
N THR A 125 -14.41 4.55 -18.63
CA THR A 125 -14.96 4.02 -17.36
C THR A 125 -14.95 2.50 -17.32
N ASP A 126 -15.33 1.85 -18.43
CA ASP A 126 -15.35 0.39 -18.54
C ASP A 126 -13.94 -0.22 -18.35
N ASP A 127 -12.88 0.46 -18.80
CA ASP A 127 -11.51 -0.03 -18.65
C ASP A 127 -11.02 0.13 -17.19
N LEU A 128 -11.41 1.22 -16.50
CA LEU A 128 -11.12 1.40 -15.07
C LEU A 128 -11.85 0.37 -14.21
N GLU A 129 -13.14 0.17 -14.44
CA GLU A 129 -13.94 -0.79 -13.69
C GLU A 129 -13.45 -2.23 -13.92
N ALA A 130 -12.96 -2.53 -15.13
CA ALA A 130 -12.45 -3.87 -15.47
C ALA A 130 -11.17 -4.26 -14.72
N ILE A 131 -10.34 -3.31 -14.29
CA ILE A 131 -9.11 -3.61 -13.52
C ILE A 131 -9.33 -3.67 -12.01
N VAL A 132 -10.48 -3.21 -11.51
CA VAL A 132 -10.80 -3.22 -10.06
C VAL A 132 -10.68 -4.61 -9.44
N PRO A 133 -11.24 -5.69 -10.02
CA PRO A 133 -11.13 -7.03 -9.43
C PRO A 133 -9.68 -7.52 -9.27
N ALA A 134 -8.78 -7.14 -10.18
CA ALA A 134 -7.37 -7.48 -10.08
C ALA A 134 -6.67 -6.66 -8.97
N ILE A 135 -7.00 -5.37 -8.86
CA ILE A 135 -6.51 -4.51 -7.77
C ILE A 135 -6.94 -5.09 -6.42
N GLU A 136 -8.23 -5.40 -6.24
CA GLU A 136 -8.75 -5.97 -4.99
C GLU A 136 -8.08 -7.30 -4.61
N ARG A 137 -7.84 -8.17 -5.60
CA ARG A 137 -7.15 -9.44 -5.39
C ARG A 137 -5.73 -9.23 -4.86
N ILE A 138 -4.96 -8.37 -5.50
CA ILE A 138 -3.58 -8.07 -5.08
C ILE A 138 -3.55 -7.46 -3.67
N LEU A 139 -4.46 -6.52 -3.38
CA LEU A 139 -4.56 -5.93 -2.05
C LEU A 139 -4.91 -6.99 -1.00
N LEU A 140 -5.86 -7.87 -1.29
CA LEU A 140 -6.24 -8.97 -0.40
C LEU A 140 -5.10 -9.96 -0.16
N GLU A 141 -4.38 -10.36 -1.21
CA GLU A 141 -3.23 -11.26 -1.10
C GLU A 141 -2.12 -10.64 -0.27
N MET A 142 -1.86 -9.35 -0.46
CA MET A 142 -0.85 -8.64 0.33
C MET A 142 -1.25 -8.45 1.78
N SER A 143 -2.53 -8.21 2.07
CA SER A 143 -3.04 -8.15 3.46
C SER A 143 -2.90 -9.48 4.21
N ARG A 144 -2.67 -10.61 3.52
CA ARG A 144 -2.40 -11.90 4.16
C ARG A 144 -0.96 -12.03 4.67
N ASP A 145 -0.01 -11.26 4.14
CA ASP A 145 1.37 -11.29 4.58
C ASP A 145 1.69 -10.03 5.41
N PRO A 146 1.93 -10.18 6.73
CA PRO A 146 2.13 -9.06 7.64
C PRO A 146 3.37 -8.22 7.32
N ARG A 147 4.25 -8.67 6.41
CA ARG A 147 5.43 -7.92 5.94
C ARG A 147 5.10 -6.86 4.90
N TRP A 148 3.94 -6.91 4.26
CA TRP A 148 3.62 -6.09 3.08
C TRP A 148 2.54 -5.01 3.29
N GLY A 149 2.19 -4.74 4.56
CA GLY A 149 1.42 -3.55 4.93
C GLY A 149 -0.07 -3.77 5.13
N ILE A 150 -0.83 -2.67 5.06
CA ILE A 150 -2.20 -2.46 5.58
C ILE A 150 -3.15 -3.64 5.30
N ASP A 151 -3.95 -3.96 6.31
CA ASP A 151 -5.01 -4.97 6.22
C ASP A 151 -6.25 -4.36 5.58
N TYR A 152 -6.49 -4.66 4.30
CA TYR A 152 -7.62 -4.17 3.52
C TYR A 152 -8.86 -5.07 3.63
N ARG A 153 -8.80 -6.17 4.40
CA ARG A 153 -9.89 -7.16 4.47
C ARG A 153 -11.23 -6.57 4.90
N ASP A 154 -11.20 -5.59 5.79
CA ASP A 154 -12.43 -4.93 6.28
C ASP A 154 -12.98 -3.88 5.31
N SER A 155 -12.17 -3.42 4.35
CA SER A 155 -12.53 -2.37 3.37
C SER A 155 -12.88 -2.93 1.99
N LEU A 156 -12.36 -4.12 1.65
CA LEU A 156 -12.66 -4.81 0.41
C LEU A 156 -13.99 -5.55 0.53
N SER A 157 -14.83 -5.42 -0.50
CA SER A 157 -16.07 -6.19 -0.59
C SER A 157 -15.70 -7.64 -0.89
N THR A 158 -15.67 -8.52 0.10
CA THR A 158 -15.41 -9.95 -0.11
C THR A 158 -16.36 -10.52 -1.17
N PRO A 159 -15.88 -11.12 -2.28
CA PRO A 159 -16.54 -12.31 -2.78
C PRO A 159 -16.27 -13.38 -1.71
N ASP A 160 -17.33 -13.90 -1.10
CA ASP A 160 -17.24 -15.14 -0.34
C ASP A 160 -16.49 -16.15 -1.22
N VAL A 161 -15.29 -16.52 -0.79
CA VAL A 161 -14.62 -17.69 -1.35
C VAL A 161 -15.49 -18.86 -0.92
N VAL A 162 -16.35 -19.31 -1.83
CA VAL A 162 -17.04 -20.58 -1.70
C VAL A 162 -15.93 -21.64 -1.70
N GLU A 163 -15.60 -22.15 -0.52
CA GLU A 163 -14.80 -23.37 -0.39
C GLU A 163 -15.59 -24.51 -1.06
N GLU A 164 -15.06 -25.07 -2.16
CA GLU A 164 -15.39 -26.41 -2.65
C GLU A 164 -14.36 -27.43 -2.17
#